data_AF-A0A832WCF0-F1
#
_entry.id   AF-A0A832WCF0-F1
#
_cell.length_a   1.000
_cell.length_b   1.000
_cell.length_c   1.000
_cell.angle_alpha   90.00
_cell.angle_beta   90.00
_cell.angle_gamma   90.00
#
_symmetry.space_group_name_H-M   'P 1'
#
loop_
_entity.id
_entity.type
_entity.pdbx_description
1 polymer ?
#
loop_
_entity_poly.entity_id
_entity_poly.type
_entity_poly.pdbx_seq_one_letter_code
_entity_poly.pdbx_strand_id
1 'polypeptide(L)' 'MAAKRFWRCNICNDIHYGDAGPETCPTCQAKNAYVEVEQKEAKMVMGLE' A
#
# COMPACT_ATOMS: atom_id res chain seq x y z
N MET A 1 -11.22 -5.55 16.86
CA MET A 1 -9.84 -5.83 16.45
C MET A 1 -9.74 -5.38 15.01
N ALA A 2 -9.04 -4.29 14.73
CA ALA A 2 -8.93 -3.81 13.36
C ALA A 2 -7.92 -4.69 12.61
N ALA A 3 -8.36 -5.26 11.48
CA ALA A 3 -7.54 -6.17 10.69
C ALA A 3 -6.53 -5.33 9.89
N LYS A 4 -5.24 -5.65 10.02
CA LYS A 4 -4.19 -5.01 9.21
C LYS A 4 -4.34 -5.42 7.75
N ARG A 5 -4.29 -4.45 6.85
CA ARG A 5 -4.49 -4.63 5.39
C ARG A 5 -3.27 -4.11 4.64
N PHE A 6 -3.16 -4.49 3.38
CA PHE A 6 -2.14 -3.95 2.49
C PHE A 6 -2.71 -2.76 1.75
N TRP A 7 -1.90 -1.72 1.65
CA TRP A 7 -2.24 -0.48 0.99
C TRP A 7 -1.19 -0.22 -0.06
N ARG A 8 -1.59 -0.06 -1.31
CA ARG A 8 -0.71 0.21 -2.43
C ARG A 8 -0.88 1.65 -2.89
N CYS A 9 0.22 2.37 -3.05
CA CYS A 9 0.20 3.64 -3.75
C CYS A 9 -0.11 3.41 -5.24
N ASN A 10 -1.17 4.03 -5.76
CA ASN A 10 -1.53 3.89 -7.18
C ASN A 10 -0.51 4.56 -8.12
N ILE A 11 0.32 5.48 -7.59
CA ILE A 11 1.26 6.28 -8.37
C ILE A 11 2.61 5.59 -8.51
N CYS A 12 3.24 5.20 -7.39
CA CYS A 12 4.58 4.62 -7.38
C CYS A 12 4.62 3.14 -6.98
N ASN A 13 3.47 2.55 -6.66
CA ASN A 13 3.33 1.16 -6.24
C ASN A 13 4.04 0.79 -4.93
N ASP A 14 4.37 1.78 -4.10
CA ASP A 14 4.77 1.57 -2.71
C ASP A 14 3.70 0.78 -1.93
N ILE A 15 4.13 -0.21 -1.14
CA ILE A 15 3.25 -1.07 -0.33
C ILE A 15 3.41 -0.72 1.14
N HIS A 16 2.32 -0.31 1.76
CA HIS A 16 2.21 -0.06 3.19
C HIS A 16 1.35 -1.13 3.87
N TYR A 17 1.82 -1.68 5.00
CA TYR A 17 1.08 -2.66 5.78
C TYR A 17 0.64 -2.04 7.12
N GLY A 18 -0.67 -1.88 7.30
CA GLY A 18 -1.20 -1.17 8.44
C GLY A 18 -2.72 -1.20 8.50
N ASP A 19 -3.28 -0.46 9.45
CA ASP A 19 -4.73 -0.33 9.60
C ASP A 19 -5.35 0.51 8.45
N ALA A 20 -4.64 1.58 8.08
CA ALA A 20 -5.01 2.50 7.01
C ALA A 20 -3.77 2.87 6.19
N GLY A 21 -3.98 3.30 4.94
CA GLY A 21 -2.93 3.88 4.11
C GLY A 21 -2.55 5.29 4.60
N PRO A 22 -1.27 5.69 4.51
CA PRO A 22 -0.86 7.03 4.92
C PRO A 22 -1.45 8.10 3.99
N GLU A 23 -1.72 9.29 4.56
CA GLU A 23 -2.24 10.43 3.79
C GLU A 23 -1.27 10.89 2.70
N THR A 24 0.03 10.84 2.96
CA THR A 24 1.08 11.23 2.01
C THR A 24 2.04 10.08 1.80
N CYS A 25 2.27 9.71 0.54
CA CYS A 25 3.23 8.68 0.19
C CYS A 25 4.67 9.11 0.50
N PRO A 26 5.44 8.34 1.29
CA PRO A 26 6.84 8.67 1.58
C PRO A 26 7.73 8.55 0.33
N THR A 27 7.31 7.77 -0.68
CA THR A 27 8.09 7.50 -1.88
C THR A 27 7.86 8.55 -2.97
N CYS A 28 6.60 8.86 -3.32
CA CYS A 28 6.27 9.81 -4.39
C CYS A 28 5.58 11.10 -3.93
N GLN A 29 5.33 11.27 -2.63
CA GLN A 29 4.69 12.46 -2.04
C GLN A 29 3.26 12.74 -2.52
N ALA A 30 2.63 11.78 -3.22
CA ALA A 30 1.22 11.87 -3.59
C ALA A 30 0.32 11.79 -2.34
N LYS A 31 -0.75 12.60 -2.33
CA LYS A 31 -1.73 12.66 -1.25
C LYS A 31 -2.92 11.75 -1.54
N ASN A 32 -3.40 11.01 -0.53
CA ASN A 32 -4.55 10.11 -0.61
C ASN A 32 -4.49 9.13 -1.80
N ALA A 33 -3.28 8.68 -2.14
CA ALA A 33 -3.02 7.82 -3.28
C ALA A 33 -2.95 6.32 -2.92
N TYR A 34 -3.09 5.98 -1.63
CA TYR A 34 -3.10 4.59 -1.17
C TYR A 34 -4.47 3.98 -1.31
N VAL A 35 -4.53 2.83 -1.97
CA VAL A 35 -5.72 2.00 -2.09
C VAL A 35 -5.49 0.67 -1.39
N GLU A 36 -6.52 0.13 -0.77
CA GLU A 36 -6.45 -1.20 -0.18
C GLU A 36 -6.27 -2.26 -1.28
N VAL A 37 -5.35 -3.19 -1.07
CA VAL A 37 -5.08 -4.32 -1.98
C VAL A 37 -5.02 -5.64 -1.22
N GLU A 38 -5.27 -6.72 -1.93
CA GLU A 38 -5.11 -8.07 -1.37
C GLU A 38 -3.63 -8.42 -1.15
N GLN A 39 -3.37 -9.32 -0.20
CA GLN A 39 -2.01 -9.78 0.10
C GLN A 39 -1.32 -10.40 -1.13
N LYS A 40 -2.07 -11.06 -2.03
CA LYS A 40 -1.52 -11.63 -3.27
C LYS A 40 -0.96 -10.53 -4.18
N GLU A 41 -1.70 -9.45 -4.37
CA GLU A 41 -1.28 -8.27 -5.15
C GLU A 41 -0.05 -7.61 -4.54
N ALA A 42 -0.07 -7.39 -3.22
CA ALA A 42 1.06 -6.81 -2.50
C ALA A 42 2.36 -7.63 -2.69
N LYS A 43 2.28 -8.96 -2.62
CA LYS A 43 3.44 -9.85 -2.83
C LYS A 43 3.98 -9.78 -4.26
N MET A 44 3.10 -9.68 -5.27
CA MET A 44 3.51 -9.53 -6.67
C MET A 44 4.26 -8.21 -6.88
N VAL A 45 3.78 -7.11 -6.31
CA VAL A 45 4.42 -5.79 -6.42
C VAL A 45 5.77 -5.74 -5.70
N MET A 46 5.93 -6.47 -4.59
CA MET A 46 7.19 -6.52 -3.84
C MET A 46 8.24 -7.47 -4.45
N GLY A 47 7.95 -8.16 -5.56
CA GLY A 47 8.91 -9.03 -6.25
C GLY A 47 9.34 -10.27 -5.45
N LEU A 48 8.47 -10.76 -4.55
CA LEU A 48 8.71 -11.95 -3.71
C LEU A 48 8.35 -13.25 -4.46
N GLU A 49 8.90 -13.44 -5.67
CA GLU A 49 8.81 -14.70 -6.43
C GLU A 49 9.96 -15.66 -6.09
#